data_AF-A0ABC9YER1-F1
#
_entry.id   AF-A0ABC9YER1-F1
#
_cell.length_a   1.000
_cell.length_b   1.000
_cell.length_c   1.000
_cell.angle_alpha   90.00
_cell.angle_beta   90.00
_cell.angle_gamma   90.00
#
_symmetry.space_group_name_H-M   'P 1'
#
loop_
_entity.id
_entity.type
_entity.pdbx_description
1 polymer ?
#
loop_
_entity_poly.entity_id
_entity_poly.type
_entity_poly.pdbx_seq_one_letter_code
_entity_poly.pdbx_strand_id
1 'polypeptide(L)'
;MPSYLLGEISRARDDILNSSHPVSFDKTCKFASYQCQIQFGPHNEQKHKPGFLELKDFLPKEYIKQKGEKEERKIFMAHKNCGNMSETEAKFTT
;
A
#
# COMPACT_ATOMS: atom_id res chain seq x y z
N MET A 1 0.16 -9.76 -15.63
CA MET A 1 -0.58 -8.93 -14.65
C MET A 1 -1.84 -8.41 -15.32
N PRO A 2 -3.04 -8.85 -14.91
CA PRO A 2 -4.27 -8.42 -15.56
C PRO A 2 -4.56 -6.97 -15.18
N SER A 3 -4.71 -6.12 -16.20
CA SER A 3 -4.99 -4.67 -16.10
C SER A 3 -6.21 -4.30 -15.23
N TYR A 4 -7.09 -5.27 -14.96
CA TYR A 4 -8.28 -5.10 -14.12
C TYR A 4 -7.97 -4.84 -12.64
N LEU A 5 -6.99 -5.54 -12.07
CA LEU A 5 -6.65 -5.37 -10.64
C LEU A 5 -6.01 -3.99 -10.37
N LEU A 6 -5.29 -3.47 -11.37
CA LEU A 6 -4.69 -2.14 -11.31
C LEU A 6 -5.77 -1.03 -11.25
N GLY A 7 -6.88 -1.22 -11.98
CA GLY A 7 -7.99 -0.28 -12.00
C GLY A 7 -8.74 -0.19 -10.67
N GLU A 8 -8.94 -1.32 -9.98
CA GLU A 8 -9.59 -1.34 -8.66
C GLU A 8 -8.70 -0.72 -7.58
N ILE A 9 -7.40 -1.00 -7.61
CA ILE A 9 -6.44 -0.37 -6.67
C ILE A 9 -6.31 1.12 -6.94
N SER A 10 -6.32 1.54 -8.20
CA SER A 10 -6.30 2.97 -8.54
C SER A 10 -7.53 3.70 -8.00
N ARG A 11 -8.72 3.08 -8.06
CA ARG A 11 -9.94 3.66 -7.48
C ARG A 11 -9.88 3.70 -5.95
N ALA A 12 -9.45 2.60 -5.31
CA ALA A 12 -9.28 2.56 -3.86
C ALA A 12 -8.24 3.59 -3.38
N ARG A 13 -7.15 3.79 -4.14
CA ARG A 13 -6.14 4.82 -3.89
C ARG A 13 -6.78 6.21 -3.93
N ASP A 14 -7.55 6.51 -4.97
CA ASP A 14 -8.21 7.81 -5.10
C ASP A 14 -9.17 8.04 -3.93
N ASP A 15 -10.00 7.06 -3.57
CA ASP A 15 -10.95 7.15 -2.45
C ASP A 15 -10.26 7.42 -1.10
N ILE A 16 -9.13 6.75 -0.84
CA ILE A 16 -8.32 6.93 0.36
C ILE A 16 -7.64 8.32 0.36
N LEU A 17 -7.09 8.75 -0.78
CA LEU A 17 -6.42 10.05 -0.92
C LEU A 17 -7.39 11.23 -0.87
N ASN A 18 -8.60 11.05 -1.41
CA ASN A 18 -9.67 12.05 -1.36
C ASN A 18 -10.28 12.18 0.04
N SER A 19 -9.96 11.27 0.96
CA SER A 19 -10.52 11.24 2.31
C SER A 19 -12.05 11.16 2.33
N SER A 20 -12.66 10.62 1.27
CA SER A 20 -14.12 10.53 1.12
C SER A 20 -14.75 9.61 2.18
N HIS A 21 -13.96 8.69 2.73
CA HIS A 21 -14.26 7.91 3.91
C HIS A 21 -13.13 8.04 4.94
N PRO A 22 -13.41 8.08 6.25
CA PRO A 22 -12.37 8.02 7.29
C PRO A 22 -11.74 6.62 7.29
N VAL A 23 -10.77 6.39 6.41
CA VAL A 23 -10.03 5.14 6.33
C VAL A 23 -8.95 5.15 7.41
N SER A 24 -9.01 4.20 8.33
CA SER A 24 -8.01 4.10 9.40
C SER A 24 -6.60 3.93 8.82
N PHE A 25 -5.62 4.55 9.48
CA PHE A 25 -4.20 4.47 9.10
C PHE A 25 -3.70 3.05 8.80
N ASP A 26 -4.17 2.06 9.56
CA ASP A 26 -3.84 0.65 9.35
C ASP A 26 -4.30 0.12 7.98
N LYS A 27 -5.53 0.45 7.57
CA LYS A 27 -6.06 0.08 6.25
C LYS A 27 -5.26 0.74 5.13
N THR A 28 -4.96 2.04 5.25
CA THR A 28 -4.18 2.76 4.24
C THR A 28 -2.78 2.16 4.10
N CYS A 29 -2.13 1.85 5.22
CA CYS A 29 -0.84 1.18 5.22
C CYS A 29 -0.89 -0.20 4.53
N LYS A 30 -1.98 -0.94 4.72
CA LYS A 30 -2.20 -2.25 4.09
C LYS A 30 -2.40 -2.12 2.58
N PHE A 31 -3.21 -1.16 2.13
CA PHE A 31 -3.39 -0.85 0.71
C PHE A 31 -2.07 -0.45 0.05
N ALA A 32 -1.30 0.43 0.69
CA ALA A 32 0.01 0.83 0.20
C ALA A 32 0.95 -0.39 0.06
N SER A 33 0.89 -1.35 0.98
CA SER A 33 1.69 -2.57 0.87
C SER A 33 1.30 -3.46 -0.31
N TYR A 34 0.00 -3.62 -0.59
CA TYR A 34 -0.48 -4.34 -1.77
C TYR A 34 -0.09 -3.65 -3.07
N GLN A 35 -0.22 -2.32 -3.10
CA GLN A 35 0.17 -1.53 -4.25
C GLN A 35 1.68 -1.66 -4.53
N CYS A 36 2.51 -1.72 -3.49
CA CYS A 36 3.94 -2.01 -3.62
C CYS A 36 4.21 -3.42 -4.14
N GLN A 37 3.54 -4.43 -3.59
CA GLN A 37 3.67 -5.82 -4.02
C GLN A 37 3.30 -5.99 -5.50
N ILE A 38 2.27 -5.29 -5.98
CA ILE A 38 1.77 -5.40 -7.35
C ILE A 38 2.65 -4.62 -8.34
N GLN A 39 3.12 -3.42 -7.97
CA GLN A 39 3.99 -2.63 -8.82
C GLN A 39 5.43 -3.15 -8.87
N PHE A 40 5.99 -3.49 -7.71
CA PHE A 40 7.41 -3.83 -7.57
C PHE A 40 7.67 -5.32 -7.38
N GLY A 41 6.64 -6.13 -7.14
CA GLY A 41 6.79 -7.54 -6.79
C GLY A 41 7.15 -7.74 -5.31
N PRO A 42 7.65 -8.94 -4.94
CA PRO A 42 7.92 -9.30 -3.55
C PRO A 42 8.92 -8.37 -2.85
N HIS A 43 8.77 -8.22 -1.53
CA HIS A 43 9.60 -7.33 -0.73
C HIS A 43 11.10 -7.64 -0.86
N ASN A 44 11.88 -6.64 -1.31
CA ASN A 44 13.33 -6.73 -1.46
C ASN A 44 14.04 -5.70 -0.58
N GLU A 45 14.65 -6.15 0.53
CA GLU A 45 15.34 -5.30 1.51
C GLU A 45 16.54 -4.51 0.92
N GLN A 46 17.08 -4.93 -0.25
CA GLN A 46 18.15 -4.20 -0.92
C GLN A 46 17.65 -2.98 -1.69
N LYS A 47 16.43 -3.04 -2.24
CA LYS A 47 15.80 -1.94 -3.01
C LYS A 47 14.82 -1.13 -2.19
N HIS A 48 14.01 -1.78 -1.37
CA HIS A 48 12.95 -1.22 -0.54
C HIS A 48 13.53 -0.64 0.75
N LYS A 49 14.26 0.47 0.61
CA LYS A 49 14.87 1.23 1.72
C LYS A 49 14.04 2.50 2.00
N PRO A 50 14.13 3.08 3.21
CA PRO A 50 13.49 4.36 3.50
C PRO A 50 13.87 5.44 2.47
N GLY A 51 12.86 6.11 1.90
CA GLY A 51 12.99 7.05 0.79
C GLY A 51 12.83 6.43 -0.60
N PHE A 52 12.55 5.12 -0.69
CA PHE A 52 12.24 4.45 -1.96
C PHE A 52 10.79 4.70 -2.38
N LEU A 53 9.86 4.69 -1.43
CA LEU A 53 8.43 4.91 -1.70
C LEU A 53 8.07 6.37 -1.50
N GLU A 54 7.42 6.95 -2.51
CA GLU A 54 6.82 8.28 -2.41
C GLU A 54 5.54 8.21 -1.58
N LEU A 55 5.64 8.29 -0.25
CA LEU A 55 4.49 8.21 0.67
C LEU A 55 3.31 9.09 0.26
N LYS A 56 3.56 10.24 -0.36
CA LYS A 56 2.53 11.16 -0.88
C LYS A 56 1.62 10.54 -1.96
N ASP A 57 2.08 9.50 -2.66
CA ASP A 57 1.28 8.76 -3.66
C ASP A 57 0.49 7.60 -3.01
N PHE A 58 0.91 7.14 -1.83
CA PHE A 58 0.32 5.99 -1.14
C PHE A 58 -0.56 6.38 0.07
N LEU A 59 -0.30 7.54 0.67
CA LEU A 59 -0.91 8.03 1.90
C LEU A 59 -1.33 9.49 1.73
N PRO A 60 -2.49 9.87 2.29
CA PRO A 60 -2.85 11.26 2.47
C PRO A 60 -1.77 12.05 3.23
N LYS A 61 -1.57 13.31 2.83
CA LYS A 61 -0.64 14.24 3.49
C LYS A 61 -0.90 14.39 5.01
N GLU A 62 -2.12 14.12 5.47
CA GLU A 62 -2.47 14.15 6.89
C GLU A 62 -1.82 13.01 7.69
N TYR A 63 -1.61 11.85 7.05
CA TYR A 63 -0.91 10.72 7.68
C TYR A 63 0.60 10.78 7.53
N ILE A 64 1.13 11.62 6.63
CA ILE A 64 2.57 11.77 6.41
C ILE A 64 3.12 12.79 7.42
N LYS A 65 3.73 12.29 8.50
CA LYS A 65 4.48 13.13 9.44
C LYS A 65 5.77 13.65 8.81
N GLN A 66 6.47 14.56 9.49
CA GLN A 66 7.64 15.33 9.02
C GLN A 66 8.71 14.55 8.23
N LYS A 67 8.88 13.25 8.46
CA LYS A 67 9.81 12.41 7.70
C LYS A 67 9.18 11.17 7.04
N GLY A 68 7.93 10.83 7.35
CA GLY A 68 7.26 9.65 6.78
C GLY A 68 7.89 8.28 7.11
N GLU A 69 9.01 8.24 7.83
CA GLU A 69 9.78 7.01 8.08
C GLU A 69 8.98 5.93 8.82
N LYS A 70 8.06 6.33 9.71
CA LYS A 70 7.24 5.39 10.49
C LYS A 70 6.19 4.72 9.61
N GLU A 71 5.57 5.51 8.75
CA GLU A 71 4.56 5.12 7.79
C GLU A 71 5.17 4.17 6.76
N GLU A 72 6.30 4.56 6.16
CA GLU A 72 7.02 3.74 5.18
C GLU A 72 7.51 2.42 5.78
N ARG A 73 8.06 2.47 7.00
CA ARG A 73 8.46 1.26 7.72
C ARG A 73 7.28 0.33 7.97
N LYS A 74 6.11 0.88 8.28
CA LYS A 74 4.90 0.07 8.51
C LYS A 74 4.39 -0.55 7.22
N ILE A 75 4.46 0.18 6.09
CA ILE A 75 4.14 -0.34 4.76
C ILE A 75 5.08 -1.49 4.41
N PHE A 76 6.39 -1.31 4.59
CA PHE A 76 7.36 -2.37 4.33
C PHE A 76 7.18 -3.56 5.26
N MET A 77 6.82 -3.34 6.52
CA MET A 77 6.54 -4.42 7.46
C MET A 77 5.29 -5.20 7.04
N ALA A 78 4.23 -4.53 6.61
CA ALA A 78 3.03 -5.16 6.06
C ALA A 78 3.31 -5.88 4.73
N HIS A 79 4.14 -5.30 3.86
CA HIS A 79 4.58 -5.89 2.61
C HIS A 79 5.42 -7.16 2.86
N LYS A 80 6.34 -7.12 3.82
CA LYS A 80 7.11 -8.29 4.26
C LYS A 80 6.21 -9.37 4.86
N ASN A 81 5.18 -8.99 5.62
CA ASN A 81 4.21 -9.91 6.22
C ASN A 81 3.22 -10.48 5.18
N CYS A 82 2.96 -9.76 4.07
CA CYS A 82 2.22 -10.30 2.93
C CYS A 82 2.98 -11.42 2.22
N GLY A 83 4.31 -11.47 2.30
CA GLY A 83 5.12 -12.52 1.68
C GLY A 83 4.85 -12.67 0.17
N ASN A 84 4.77 -13.92 -0.31
CA ASN A 84 4.36 -14.25 -1.68
C ASN A 84 2.84 -14.40 -1.85
N MET A 85 2.00 -13.86 -0.95
CA MET A 85 0.55 -13.82 -1.15
C MET A 85 0.18 -12.79 -2.23
N SER A 86 0.55 -13.08 -3.47
CA SER A 86 -0.07 -12.45 -4.62
C SER A 86 -1.33 -13.25 -4.98
N GLU A 87 -2.45 -12.55 -4.92
CA GLU A 87 -3.69 -12.77 -5.67
C GLU A 87 -4.85 -13.59 -5.10
N THR A 88 -4.73 -14.65 -4.28
CA THR A 88 -5.87 -15.60 -4.16
C THR A 88 -6.74 -15.59 -2.89
N GLU A 89 -6.49 -14.75 -1.88
CA GLU A 89 -7.26 -14.80 -0.61
C GLU A 89 -8.01 -13.51 -0.26
N ALA A 90 -8.55 -12.84 -1.28
CA ALA A 90 -9.67 -11.92 -1.14
C ALA A 90 -10.90 -12.46 -1.86
N LYS A 91 -11.13 -13.78 -1.79
CA LYS A 91 -12.47 -14.31 -2.04
C LYS A 91 -13.36 -13.73 -0.94
N PHE A 92 -14.10 -12.69 -1.32
CA PHE A 92 -15.38 -12.31 -0.73
C PHE A 92 -16.10 -13.61 -0.34
N THR A 93 -16.00 -14.02 0.93
CA THR A 93 -16.91 -15.05 1.42
C THR A 93 -18.24 -14.35 1.61
N THR A 94 -19.21 -14.86 0.85
CA THR A 94 -20.65 -14.70 1.03
C THR A 94 -21.06 -14.66 2.49
#